data_AF-A0A1H6T195-F1
#
_entry.id   AF-A0A1H6T195-F1
#
_cell.length_a   1.000
_cell.length_b   1.000
_cell.length_c   1.000
_cell.angle_alpha   90.00
_cell.angle_beta   90.00
_cell.angle_gamma   90.00
#
_symmetry.space_group_name_H-M   'P 1'
#
loop_
_entity.id
_entity.type
_entity.pdbx_description
1 polymer ?
#
loop_
_entity_poly.entity_id
_entity_poly.type
_entity_poly.pdbx_seq_one_letter_code
_entity_poly.pdbx_strand_id
1 'polypeptide(L)'
;MFYRYQLIILFWLLLGSCNKPSPGFDTGGPITQYLLGSWKLDKVVSPSKTKIGNQIGYTNTFESSNEGNGNFDRVYRNDTLIDTYFWSRDPWPIADATKMTVLVTYRGGLKRFFKIYRELGKDDVLETSAYLSEIGSAQDSVKYYYSRKN
;
A
#
# COMPACT_ATOMS: atom_id res chain seq x y z
N MET A 1 -7.22 24.49 61.41
CA MET A 1 -8.46 24.90 60.70
C MET A 1 -8.07 25.08 59.24
N PHE A 2 -8.62 24.22 58.37
CA PHE A 2 -8.75 24.26 56.89
C PHE A 2 -7.67 25.02 56.10
N TYR A 3 -6.86 24.42 55.22
CA TYR A 3 -7.17 23.74 53.94
C TYR A 3 -6.08 22.67 53.70
N ARG A 4 -6.26 21.34 53.59
CA ARG A 4 -7.29 20.46 53.01
C ARG A 4 -7.58 20.77 51.53
N TYR A 5 -6.94 19.97 50.68
CA TYR A 5 -7.33 19.55 49.32
C TYR A 5 -7.10 20.50 48.13
N GLN A 6 -5.86 20.87 47.80
CA GLN A 6 -5.60 21.57 46.52
C GLN A 6 -4.47 21.04 45.62
N LEU A 7 -3.94 19.84 45.84
CA LEU A 7 -3.01 19.26 44.86
C LEU A 7 -3.26 17.77 44.58
N ILE A 8 -4.53 17.40 44.42
CA ILE A 8 -4.94 16.12 43.79
C ILE A 8 -5.39 16.36 42.31
N ILE A 9 -5.11 17.55 41.76
CA ILE A 9 -5.43 17.90 40.35
C ILE A 9 -4.16 17.83 39.47
N LEU A 10 -3.21 16.95 39.80
CA LEU A 10 -2.06 16.69 38.93
C LEU A 10 -1.99 15.25 38.41
N PHE A 11 -2.95 14.38 38.76
CA PHE A 11 -2.88 12.95 38.46
C PHE A 11 -3.83 12.48 37.34
N TRP A 12 -4.61 13.38 36.72
CA TRP A 12 -5.63 13.02 35.73
C TRP A 12 -5.41 13.60 34.32
N LEU A 13 -4.28 14.29 34.08
CA LEU A 13 -3.97 14.88 32.76
C LEU A 13 -3.03 14.04 31.88
N LEU A 14 -2.67 12.81 32.28
CA LEU A 14 -1.69 11.98 31.54
C LEU A 14 -2.22 10.64 30.99
N LEU A 15 -3.51 10.31 31.19
CA LEU A 15 -4.10 9.07 30.64
C LEU A 15 -4.92 9.31 29.37
N GLY A 16 -4.43 10.20 28.52
CA GLY A 16 -5.05 10.53 27.24
C GLY A 16 -4.06 10.56 26.09
N SER A 17 -3.00 9.76 26.12
CA SER A 17 -2.24 9.46 24.91
C SER A 17 -3.14 8.62 24.00
N CYS A 18 -4.02 9.29 23.26
CA CYS A 18 -4.57 8.73 22.04
C CYS A 18 -3.37 8.29 21.20
N ASN A 19 -3.14 6.98 21.13
CA ASN A 19 -2.36 6.36 20.07
C ASN A 19 -3.06 6.69 18.75
N LYS A 20 -2.87 7.91 18.25
CA LYS A 20 -3.14 8.19 16.85
C LYS A 20 -2.16 7.29 16.10
N PRO A 21 -2.62 6.31 15.31
CA PRO A 21 -1.71 5.55 14.46
C PRO A 21 -0.91 6.57 13.65
N SER A 22 0.41 6.44 13.66
CA SER A 22 1.28 7.31 12.89
C SER A 22 0.87 7.18 11.42
N PRO A 23 0.35 8.26 10.79
CA PRO A 23 -0.13 8.17 9.43
C PRO A 23 1.02 7.71 8.53
N GLY A 24 0.86 6.52 7.94
CA GLY A 24 1.84 5.92 7.04
C GLY A 24 3.05 5.22 7.65
N PHE A 25 3.14 5.05 8.98
CA PHE A 25 4.25 4.32 9.61
C PHE A 25 3.74 3.16 10.48
N ASP A 26 4.40 2.01 10.38
CA ASP A 26 4.24 0.87 11.28
C ASP A 26 5.53 0.62 12.09
N THR A 27 5.59 -0.48 12.84
CA THR A 27 6.75 -0.84 13.67
C THR A 27 8.05 -0.99 12.87
N GLY A 28 7.98 -1.23 11.55
CA GLY A 28 9.14 -1.36 10.69
C GLY A 28 9.51 -0.09 9.92
N GLY A 29 8.72 0.99 10.00
CA GLY A 29 8.98 2.26 9.31
C GLY A 29 7.84 2.68 8.35
N PRO A 30 8.12 3.48 7.31
CA PRO A 30 7.10 3.90 6.37
C PRO A 30 6.52 2.70 5.62
N ILE A 31 5.21 2.49 5.65
CA ILE A 31 4.60 1.29 5.05
C ILE A 31 4.79 1.21 3.52
N THR A 32 5.10 2.33 2.87
CA THR A 32 5.47 2.39 1.45
C THR A 32 6.70 1.55 1.13
N GLN A 33 7.61 1.34 2.10
CA GLN A 33 8.79 0.51 1.91
C GLN A 33 8.44 -0.95 1.59
N TYR A 34 7.28 -1.42 2.04
CA TYR A 34 6.83 -2.77 1.76
C TYR A 34 6.44 -2.95 0.30
N LEU A 35 6.14 -1.88 -0.43
CA LEU A 35 5.85 -1.95 -1.86
C LEU A 35 7.11 -2.29 -2.67
N LEU A 36 8.29 -1.86 -2.22
CA LEU A 36 9.57 -2.07 -2.92
C LEU A 36 9.83 -3.56 -3.10
N GLY A 37 10.39 -3.97 -4.25
CA GLY A 37 10.72 -5.34 -4.62
C GLY A 37 9.95 -5.85 -5.83
N SER A 38 10.18 -7.12 -6.18
CA SER A 38 9.48 -7.81 -7.26
C SER A 38 8.26 -8.59 -6.75
N TRP A 39 7.18 -8.53 -7.52
CA TRP A 39 5.88 -9.10 -7.20
C TRP A 39 5.31 -9.83 -8.40
N LYS A 40 4.87 -11.07 -8.22
CA LYS A 40 4.28 -11.89 -9.29
C LYS A 40 2.76 -11.90 -9.18
N LEU A 41 2.08 -11.65 -10.29
CA LEU A 41 0.61 -11.69 -10.33
C LEU A 41 0.12 -13.14 -10.17
N ASP A 42 -0.70 -13.37 -9.16
CA ASP A 42 -1.28 -14.69 -8.88
C ASP A 42 -2.71 -14.80 -9.36
N LYS A 43 -3.50 -13.73 -9.12
CA LYS A 43 -4.92 -13.71 -9.48
C LYS A 43 -5.44 -12.31 -9.78
N VAL A 44 -6.46 -12.28 -10.64
CA VAL A 44 -7.25 -11.10 -10.95
C VAL A 44 -8.69 -11.38 -10.56
N VAL A 45 -9.25 -10.55 -9.68
CA VAL A 45 -10.63 -10.66 -9.20
C VAL A 45 -11.41 -9.49 -9.79
N SER A 46 -12.50 -9.79 -10.48
CA SER A 46 -13.46 -8.81 -11.01
C SER A 46 -14.87 -9.17 -10.51
N PRO A 47 -15.86 -8.26 -10.60
CA PRO A 47 -17.22 -8.53 -10.12
C PRO A 47 -17.85 -9.79 -10.72
N SER A 48 -17.52 -10.12 -11.98
CA SER A 48 -18.11 -11.26 -12.68
C SER A 48 -17.29 -12.54 -12.59
N LYS A 49 -15.98 -12.45 -12.32
CA LYS A 49 -15.08 -13.62 -12.37
C LYS A 49 -13.74 -13.39 -11.68
N THR A 50 -13.19 -14.47 -11.15
CA THR A 50 -11.78 -14.58 -10.75
C THR A 50 -10.98 -15.39 -11.77
N LYS A 51 -9.80 -14.89 -12.16
CA LYS A 51 -8.84 -15.58 -13.01
C LYS A 51 -7.56 -15.87 -12.22
N ILE A 52 -7.06 -17.10 -12.30
CA ILE A 52 -5.83 -17.57 -11.63
C ILE A 52 -4.89 -18.25 -12.64
N GLY A 53 -3.57 -18.12 -12.44
CA GLY A 53 -2.56 -18.82 -13.23
C GLY A 53 -2.79 -18.72 -14.75
N ASN A 54 -2.87 -19.86 -15.43
CA ASN A 54 -3.04 -19.91 -16.89
C ASN A 54 -4.34 -19.26 -17.41
N GLN A 55 -5.37 -19.08 -16.56
CA GLN A 55 -6.60 -18.38 -16.96
C GLN A 55 -6.39 -16.88 -17.20
N ILE A 56 -5.28 -16.32 -16.70
CA ILE A 56 -4.88 -14.93 -16.94
C ILE A 56 -4.35 -14.77 -18.38
N GLY A 57 -3.73 -15.81 -18.94
CA GLY A 57 -3.21 -15.83 -20.31
C GLY A 57 -1.84 -15.16 -20.50
N TYR A 58 -1.21 -14.69 -19.43
CA TYR A 58 0.15 -14.14 -19.43
C TYR A 58 0.74 -14.21 -18.02
N THR A 59 2.08 -14.15 -17.92
CA THR A 59 2.74 -13.84 -16.65
C THR A 59 2.83 -12.33 -16.50
N ASN A 60 2.65 -11.83 -15.28
CA ASN A 60 2.85 -10.42 -14.99
C ASN A 60 3.70 -10.29 -13.74
N THR A 61 4.73 -9.47 -13.84
CA THR A 61 5.56 -9.08 -12.72
C THR A 61 5.48 -7.58 -12.58
N PHE A 62 5.27 -7.15 -11.36
CA PHE A 62 5.32 -5.77 -10.93
C PHE A 62 6.58 -5.60 -10.09
N GLU A 63 7.46 -4.68 -10.45
CA GLU A 63 8.64 -4.34 -9.67
C GLU A 63 8.50 -2.90 -9.19
N SER A 64 8.56 -2.68 -7.89
CA SER A 64 8.65 -1.32 -7.34
C SER A 64 10.06 -1.10 -6.82
N SER A 65 10.71 -0.02 -7.23
CA SER A 65 12.09 0.27 -6.81
C SER A 65 12.28 1.74 -6.45
N ASN A 66 13.30 1.99 -5.64
CA ASN A 66 13.82 3.32 -5.36
C ASN A 66 15.23 3.39 -5.93
N GLU A 67 15.46 4.26 -6.91
CA GLU A 67 16.76 4.42 -7.59
C GLU A 67 17.07 5.91 -7.65
N GLY A 68 18.21 6.29 -7.06
CA GLY A 68 18.62 7.67 -6.93
C GLY A 68 17.52 8.53 -6.29
N ASN A 69 16.97 9.46 -7.07
CA ASN A 69 15.96 10.42 -6.61
C ASN A 69 14.53 10.05 -7.04
N GLY A 70 14.23 8.80 -7.42
CA GLY A 70 12.91 8.38 -7.87
C GLY A 70 12.39 7.11 -7.21
N ASN A 71 11.07 6.98 -7.13
CA ASN A 71 10.39 5.70 -6.96
C ASN A 71 9.68 5.36 -8.28
N PHE A 72 9.76 4.10 -8.70
CA PHE A 72 9.20 3.65 -9.97
C PHE A 72 8.54 2.30 -9.80
N ASP A 73 7.52 2.10 -10.60
CA ASP A 73 6.90 0.80 -10.79
C ASP A 73 7.11 0.36 -12.24
N ARG A 74 7.80 -0.75 -12.43
CA ARG A 74 7.99 -1.40 -13.73
C ARG A 74 7.04 -2.57 -13.86
N VAL A 75 6.36 -2.64 -14.99
CA VAL A 75 5.43 -3.72 -15.27
C VAL A 75 5.99 -4.56 -16.39
N TYR A 76 6.18 -5.83 -16.10
CA TYR A 76 6.63 -6.85 -17.03
C TYR A 76 5.47 -7.76 -17.39
N ARG A 77 5.35 -8.12 -18.66
CA ARG A 77 4.43 -9.16 -19.14
C ARG A 77 5.23 -10.16 -19.96
N ASN A 78 5.14 -11.44 -19.60
CA ASN A 78 5.96 -12.49 -20.23
C ASN A 78 7.44 -12.11 -20.24
N ASP A 79 7.93 -11.64 -19.09
CA ASP A 79 9.30 -11.17 -18.85
C ASP A 79 9.77 -9.98 -19.72
N THR A 80 8.87 -9.38 -20.48
CA THR A 80 9.13 -8.17 -21.27
C THR A 80 8.64 -6.94 -20.54
N LEU A 81 9.48 -5.92 -20.38
CA LEU A 81 9.06 -4.62 -19.83
C LEU A 81 8.04 -3.98 -20.77
N ILE A 82 6.83 -3.73 -20.29
CA ILE A 82 5.77 -3.10 -21.08
C ILE A 82 5.49 -1.66 -20.65
N ASP A 83 5.75 -1.32 -19.39
CA ASP A 83 5.51 0.02 -18.86
C ASP A 83 6.47 0.34 -17.70
N THR A 84 6.69 1.64 -17.50
CA THR A 84 7.36 2.20 -16.32
C THR A 84 6.58 3.40 -15.82
N TYR A 85 6.15 3.35 -14.57
CA TYR A 85 5.37 4.40 -13.92
C TYR A 85 6.22 5.09 -12.85
N PHE A 86 6.36 6.40 -12.96
CA PHE A 86 7.12 7.20 -12.01
C PHE A 86 6.18 7.71 -10.93
N TRP A 87 6.47 7.44 -9.66
CA TRP A 87 5.68 7.99 -8.58
C TRP A 87 5.81 9.52 -8.58
N SER A 88 4.70 10.21 -8.33
CA SER A 88 4.75 11.62 -8.01
C SER A 88 5.26 11.80 -6.59
N ARG A 89 6.09 12.82 -6.38
CA ARG A 89 6.46 13.31 -5.05
C ARG A 89 5.47 14.36 -4.54
N ASP A 90 4.61 14.86 -5.42
CA ASP A 90 3.55 15.82 -5.11
C ASP A 90 2.27 15.47 -5.90
N PRO A 91 1.18 15.03 -5.24
CA PRO A 91 1.12 14.77 -3.80
C PRO A 91 1.98 13.56 -3.41
N TRP A 92 2.45 13.55 -2.16
CA TRP A 92 3.06 12.36 -1.55
C TRP A 92 2.04 11.21 -1.45
N PRO A 93 2.50 9.94 -1.40
CA PRO A 93 1.60 8.81 -1.16
C PRO A 93 0.78 8.98 0.13
N ILE A 94 -0.50 8.63 0.06
CA ILE A 94 -1.40 8.64 1.23
C ILE A 94 -1.40 7.24 1.83
N ALA A 95 -1.08 7.12 3.11
CA ALA A 95 -0.84 5.83 3.74
C ALA A 95 -1.58 5.70 5.08
N ASP A 96 -2.17 4.53 5.33
CA ASP A 96 -2.83 4.15 6.59
C ASP A 96 -2.20 2.85 7.08
N ALA A 97 -1.38 2.95 8.12
CA ALA A 97 -0.65 1.82 8.68
C ALA A 97 -1.56 0.85 9.45
N THR A 98 -2.68 1.31 10.00
CA THR A 98 -3.64 0.44 10.67
C THR A 98 -4.33 -0.50 9.68
N LYS A 99 -4.61 0.00 8.46
CA LYS A 99 -5.23 -0.80 7.40
C LYS A 99 -4.21 -1.42 6.45
N MET A 100 -2.93 -1.08 6.59
CA MET A 100 -1.85 -1.45 5.67
C MET A 100 -2.15 -1.07 4.23
N THR A 101 -2.64 0.15 4.02
CA THR A 101 -3.04 0.65 2.70
C THR A 101 -2.24 1.86 2.26
N VAL A 102 -1.89 1.91 0.98
CA VAL A 102 -1.17 3.02 0.35
C VAL A 102 -1.88 3.42 -0.93
N LEU A 103 -2.08 4.72 -1.13
CA LEU A 103 -2.49 5.31 -2.40
C LEU A 103 -1.29 6.05 -3.00
N VAL A 104 -0.78 5.54 -4.13
CA VAL A 104 0.29 6.19 -4.90
C VAL A 104 -0.35 6.99 -6.02
N THR A 105 0.15 8.21 -6.23
CA THR A 105 -0.10 9.00 -7.44
C THR A 105 1.15 8.95 -8.31
N TYR A 106 0.99 8.78 -9.61
CA TYR A 106 2.07 8.74 -10.58
C TYR A 106 2.11 10.03 -11.40
N ARG A 107 3.24 10.27 -12.07
CA ARG A 107 3.34 11.32 -13.09
C ARG A 107 2.26 11.08 -14.15
N GLY A 108 1.57 12.15 -14.55
CA GLY A 108 0.39 12.06 -15.42
C GLY A 108 -0.93 11.88 -14.67
N GLY A 109 -0.92 11.88 -13.33
CA GLY A 109 -2.14 11.93 -12.52
C GLY A 109 -2.82 10.58 -12.29
N LEU A 110 -2.28 9.50 -12.87
CA LEU A 110 -2.72 8.14 -12.57
C LEU A 110 -2.53 7.84 -11.08
N LYS A 111 -3.39 6.99 -10.55
CA LYS A 111 -3.42 6.58 -9.15
C LYS A 111 -3.51 5.07 -9.07
N ARG A 112 -2.90 4.50 -8.04
CA ARG A 112 -3.02 3.07 -7.72
C ARG A 112 -3.13 2.89 -6.22
N PHE A 113 -4.16 2.17 -5.83
CA PHE A 113 -4.37 1.76 -4.45
C PHE A 113 -3.69 0.43 -4.20
N PHE A 114 -3.06 0.31 -3.04
CA PHE A 114 -2.37 -0.86 -2.56
C PHE A 114 -2.89 -1.23 -1.17
N LYS A 115 -3.04 -2.52 -0.93
CA LYS A 115 -3.25 -3.10 0.40
C LYS A 115 -2.27 -4.24 0.60
N ILE A 116 -1.55 -4.19 1.70
CA ILE A 116 -0.45 -5.09 2.01
C ILE A 116 -0.93 -6.06 3.08
N TYR A 117 -0.79 -7.36 2.82
CA TYR A 117 -1.06 -8.41 3.78
C TYR A 117 0.25 -9.07 4.15
N ARG A 118 0.60 -9.02 5.44
CA ARG A 118 1.81 -9.61 6.00
C ARG A 118 1.41 -10.51 7.15
N GLU A 119 1.79 -11.77 7.05
CA GLU A 119 1.56 -12.76 8.09
C GLU A 119 2.87 -13.50 8.36
N LEU A 120 3.24 -13.64 9.64
CA LEU A 120 4.49 -14.30 10.00
C LEU A 120 4.50 -15.75 9.46
N GLY A 121 5.55 -16.09 8.72
CA GLY A 121 5.72 -17.43 8.13
C GLY A 121 4.95 -17.65 6.82
N LYS A 122 4.37 -16.60 6.22
CA LYS A 122 3.77 -16.64 4.88
C LYS A 122 4.43 -15.60 3.98
N ASP A 123 4.33 -15.82 2.67
CA ASP A 123 4.75 -14.84 1.69
C ASP A 123 3.85 -13.60 1.78
N ASP A 124 4.47 -12.41 1.70
CA ASP A 124 3.73 -11.16 1.65
C ASP A 124 2.82 -11.14 0.41
N VAL A 125 1.60 -10.63 0.57
CA VAL A 125 0.62 -10.48 -0.51
C VAL A 125 0.29 -9.01 -0.71
N LEU A 126 0.28 -8.59 -1.97
CA LEU A 126 -0.09 -7.24 -2.37
C LEU A 126 -1.38 -7.27 -3.18
N GLU A 127 -2.44 -6.66 -2.65
CA GLU A 127 -3.66 -6.37 -3.40
C GLU A 127 -3.58 -4.97 -3.97
N THR A 128 -3.96 -4.81 -5.24
CA THR A 128 -3.90 -3.53 -5.92
C THR A 128 -5.13 -3.27 -6.78
N SER A 129 -5.47 -1.99 -6.95
CA SER A 129 -6.30 -1.57 -8.09
C SER A 129 -5.51 -1.66 -9.40
N ALA A 130 -6.18 -1.48 -10.54
CA ALA A 130 -5.52 -1.07 -11.77
C ALA A 130 -4.83 0.31 -11.59
N TYR A 131 -4.08 0.74 -12.61
CA TYR A 131 -3.70 2.15 -12.74
C TYR A 131 -4.92 2.93 -13.23
N LEU A 132 -5.41 3.87 -12.41
CA LEU A 132 -6.69 4.56 -12.62
C LEU A 132 -6.50 6.07 -12.71
N SER A 133 -7.31 6.78 -13.48
CA SER A 133 -7.38 8.24 -13.39
C SER A 133 -8.06 8.72 -12.10
N GLU A 134 -8.99 7.92 -11.56
CA GLU A 134 -9.77 8.24 -10.36
C GLU A 134 -10.09 6.98 -9.53
N ILE A 135 -9.99 7.11 -8.20
CA ILE A 135 -10.29 6.05 -7.22
C ILE A 135 -11.80 5.99 -6.97
N GLY A 136 -12.35 4.79 -6.80
CA GLY A 136 -13.79 4.57 -6.64
C GLY A 136 -14.57 4.46 -7.96
N SER A 137 -13.89 4.52 -9.11
CA SER A 137 -14.50 4.24 -10.42
C SER A 137 -14.81 2.74 -10.61
N ALA A 138 -15.60 2.38 -11.63
CA ALA A 138 -15.91 0.96 -11.92
C ALA A 138 -14.65 0.11 -12.17
N GLN A 139 -13.57 0.69 -12.70
CA GLN A 139 -12.29 0.01 -12.91
C GLN A 139 -11.58 -0.33 -11.58
N ASP A 140 -11.89 0.39 -10.50
CA ASP A 140 -11.42 0.07 -9.14
C ASP A 140 -12.08 -1.20 -8.58
N SER A 141 -13.17 -1.68 -9.18
CA SER A 141 -13.79 -2.96 -8.79
C SER A 141 -12.95 -4.18 -9.17
N VAL A 142 -11.94 -4.01 -10.05
CA VAL A 142 -11.00 -5.08 -10.40
C VAL A 142 -9.79 -5.02 -9.47
N LYS A 143 -9.53 -6.12 -8.77
CA LYS A 143 -8.43 -6.27 -7.82
C LYS A 143 -7.40 -7.26 -8.35
N TYR A 144 -6.13 -6.88 -8.28
CA TYR A 144 -5.00 -7.69 -8.69
C TYR A 144 -4.22 -8.08 -7.45
N TYR A 145 -3.96 -9.38 -7.29
CA TYR A 145 -3.25 -9.90 -6.14
C TYR A 145 -1.92 -10.48 -6.59
N TYR A 146 -0.87 -10.06 -5.89
CA TYR A 146 0.50 -10.45 -6.16
C TYR A 146 1.14 -11.08 -4.93
N SER A 147 2.03 -12.03 -5.15
CA SER A 147 2.95 -12.57 -4.15
C SER A 147 4.35 -12.02 -4.35
N ARG A 148 5.12 -11.93 -3.27
CA ARG A 148 6.52 -11.56 -3.34
C ARG A 148 7.29 -12.56 -4.21
N LYS A 149 8.07 -12.06 -5.18
CA LYS A 149 8.99 -12.89 -5.96
C LYS A 149 10.31 -12.98 -5.19
N ASN A 150 10.65 -14.18 -4.73
CA ASN A 150 11.95 -14.50 -4.11
C ASN A 150 13.09 -14.47 -5.13
#